data_AF-A0AB35Y0K0-F1
#
_entry.id   AF-A0AB35Y0K0-F1
#
_cell.length_a   1.000
_cell.length_b   1.000
_cell.length_c   1.000
_cell.angle_alpha   90.00
_cell.angle_beta   90.00
_cell.angle_gamma   90.00
#
_symmetry.space_group_name_H-M   'P 1'
#
loop_
_entity.id
_entity.type
_entity.pdbx_description
1 polymer ?
#
loop_
_entity_poly.entity_id
_entity_poly.type
_entity_poly.pdbx_seq_one_letter_code
_entity_poly.pdbx_strand_id
1 'polypeptide(L)'
;MKKSLSLAVTAFLFCLFVLPCFAAGTRPVVEVMWTDFDMNSVGGVSPQIWYRSNSDKPIKYIEWHLTAYNAVGDPVKCDIRNRSSIIAETVGPIYKTVLHSSSTTPYTKTYCADDDPFKTSYYTGYYINTTNPALYHKGSGLNYAISMDSFGNYYASGTNLDETFLSADEIANAVYKDYSYFEICWYNFTIADFRVTKAEVIFMDGSKTVVSGNSVYSPYFKHDLDNKPFTTQVNQYSDVYNYKDYLNYNPDLNEVLDNNQRALFEHFISFGMKEGRQGSSEFNLDAYKANNPDLVAAFGDDNVKYYEHYISSGKAEGRKAT
;
A
#
# COMPACT_ATOMS: atom_id res chain seq x y z
N MET A 1 -10.58 -32.72 -20.61
CA MET A 1 -10.30 -32.12 -19.27
C MET A 1 -9.03 -31.28 -19.21
N LYS A 2 -7.96 -31.48 -20.02
CA LYS A 2 -6.77 -30.60 -19.99
C LYS A 2 -6.98 -29.16 -20.49
N LYS A 3 -8.01 -28.89 -21.31
CA LYS A 3 -8.28 -27.56 -21.88
C LYS A 3 -8.96 -26.56 -20.91
N SER A 4 -9.65 -27.04 -19.87
CA SER A 4 -10.33 -26.17 -18.90
C SER A 4 -9.38 -25.70 -17.79
N LEU A 5 -8.42 -26.52 -17.38
CA LEU A 5 -7.46 -26.20 -16.32
C LEU A 5 -6.45 -25.12 -16.76
N SER A 6 -5.96 -25.22 -18.01
CA SER A 6 -5.13 -24.17 -18.63
C SER A 6 -5.86 -22.82 -18.70
N LEU A 7 -7.19 -22.83 -18.87
CA LEU A 7 -7.97 -21.61 -18.99
C LEU A 7 -8.09 -20.84 -17.66
N ALA A 8 -8.16 -21.55 -16.52
CA ALA A 8 -8.26 -20.93 -15.19
C ALA A 8 -6.95 -20.28 -14.75
N VAL A 9 -5.82 -20.96 -14.93
CA VAL A 9 -4.48 -20.40 -14.65
C VAL A 9 -4.18 -19.23 -15.60
N THR A 10 -4.60 -19.33 -16.86
CA THR A 10 -4.46 -18.24 -17.84
C THR A 10 -5.36 -17.05 -17.48
N ALA A 11 -6.61 -17.28 -17.03
CA ALA A 11 -7.50 -16.22 -16.58
C ALA A 11 -6.97 -15.50 -15.33
N PHE A 12 -6.35 -16.22 -14.38
CA PHE A 12 -5.68 -15.64 -13.22
C PHE A 12 -4.50 -14.76 -13.64
N LEU A 13 -3.63 -15.24 -14.54
CA LEU A 13 -2.55 -14.45 -15.15
C LEU A 13 -3.08 -13.17 -15.82
N PHE A 14 -4.15 -13.27 -16.62
CA PHE A 14 -4.76 -12.08 -17.22
C PHE A 14 -5.30 -11.13 -16.15
N CYS A 15 -5.91 -11.62 -15.08
CA CYS A 15 -6.37 -10.77 -13.97
C CYS A 15 -5.23 -10.14 -13.15
N LEU A 16 -4.06 -10.78 -13.06
CA LEU A 16 -2.85 -10.18 -12.43
C LEU A 16 -2.25 -9.05 -13.27
N PHE A 17 -2.43 -9.07 -14.60
CA PHE A 17 -1.95 -8.02 -15.52
C PHE A 17 -2.99 -6.96 -15.90
N VAL A 18 -4.26 -7.19 -15.61
CA VAL A 18 -5.31 -6.18 -15.83
C VAL A 18 -5.31 -5.25 -14.62
N LEU A 19 -4.42 -4.24 -14.66
CA LEU A 19 -4.67 -3.01 -13.93
C LEU A 19 -6.06 -2.54 -14.37
N PRO A 20 -7.05 -2.43 -13.47
CA PRO A 20 -8.33 -1.88 -13.85
C PRO A 20 -8.05 -0.47 -14.36
N CYS A 21 -8.37 -0.23 -15.64
CA CYS A 21 -8.41 1.11 -16.18
C CYS A 21 -9.63 1.79 -15.54
N PHE A 22 -9.50 2.16 -14.28
CA PHE A 22 -10.42 3.08 -13.65
C PHE A 22 -10.33 4.36 -14.46
N ALA A 23 -11.46 4.76 -15.04
CA ALA A 23 -11.63 6.10 -15.59
C ALA A 23 -11.56 7.09 -14.42
N ALA A 24 -10.34 7.38 -13.97
CA ALA A 24 -10.08 8.43 -13.01
C ALA A 24 -10.41 9.75 -13.71
N GLY A 25 -11.21 10.59 -13.06
CA GLY A 25 -11.19 12.02 -13.37
C GLY A 25 -9.72 12.48 -13.43
N THR A 26 -9.40 13.40 -14.33
CA THR A 26 -8.01 13.84 -14.54
C THR A 26 -7.38 14.22 -13.21
N ARG A 27 -6.45 13.39 -12.73
CA ARG A 27 -5.77 13.62 -11.45
C ARG A 27 -5.06 14.98 -11.49
N PRO A 28 -5.04 15.74 -10.38
CA PRO A 28 -4.28 16.98 -10.32
C PRO A 28 -2.82 16.74 -10.71
N VAL A 29 -2.20 17.69 -11.40
CA VAL A 29 -0.80 17.54 -11.86
C VAL A 29 0.20 17.35 -10.72
N VAL A 30 -0.17 17.80 -9.52
CA VAL A 30 0.54 17.59 -8.27
C VAL A 30 -0.47 17.39 -7.17
N GLU A 31 -0.17 16.49 -6.23
CA GLU A 31 -0.99 16.25 -5.05
C GLU A 31 -0.12 16.20 -3.79
N VAL A 32 -0.58 16.84 -2.72
CA VAL A 32 0.01 16.76 -1.38
C VAL A 32 -0.38 15.43 -0.76
N MET A 33 0.63 14.69 -0.34
CA MET A 33 0.49 13.35 0.23
C MET A 33 0.63 13.38 1.75
N TRP A 34 1.53 14.22 2.26
CA TRP A 34 1.71 14.43 3.68
C TRP A 34 2.21 15.85 3.97
N THR A 35 1.91 16.35 5.16
CA THR A 35 2.43 17.64 5.64
C THR A 35 2.88 17.49 7.08
N ASP A 36 4.01 18.08 7.40
CA ASP A 36 4.55 18.17 8.77
C ASP A 36 5.33 19.47 8.91
N PHE A 37 5.71 19.87 10.12
CA PHE A 37 6.63 20.99 10.30
C PHE A 37 7.52 20.82 11.51
N ASP A 38 8.74 21.34 11.41
CA ASP A 38 9.62 21.49 12.55
C ASP A 38 9.41 22.86 13.20
N MET A 39 9.48 22.90 14.52
CA MET A 39 9.54 24.15 15.28
C MET A 39 10.80 24.19 16.14
N ASN A 40 11.63 25.20 15.93
CA ASN A 40 12.86 25.39 16.70
C ASN A 40 12.60 26.03 18.07
N SER A 41 13.65 26.19 18.88
CA SER A 41 13.56 26.69 20.26
C SER A 41 13.12 28.16 20.39
N VAL A 42 13.12 28.93 19.29
CA VAL A 42 12.68 30.34 19.27
C VAL A 42 11.35 30.51 18.51
N GLY A 43 10.61 29.43 18.31
CA GLY A 43 9.30 29.43 17.67
C GLY A 43 9.35 29.55 16.15
N GLY A 44 10.54 29.38 15.54
CA GLY A 44 10.71 29.34 14.10
C GLY A 44 10.13 28.05 13.52
N VAL A 45 9.16 28.17 12.63
CA VAL A 45 8.38 27.08 12.04
C VAL A 45 8.84 26.82 10.60
N SER A 46 9.29 25.60 10.32
CA SER A 46 9.75 25.13 9.01
C SER A 46 8.81 24.06 8.44
N PRO A 47 7.92 24.42 7.51
CA PRO A 47 6.97 23.48 6.91
C PRO A 47 7.65 22.48 5.98
N GLN A 48 7.09 21.28 5.96
CA GLN A 48 7.45 20.17 5.09
C GLN A 48 6.23 19.71 4.30
N ILE A 49 6.36 19.63 2.98
CA ILE A 49 5.31 19.14 2.09
C ILE A 49 5.86 17.94 1.34
N TRP A 50 5.27 16.78 1.56
CA TRP A 50 5.52 15.59 0.75
C TRP A 50 4.44 15.49 -0.31
N TYR A 51 4.83 15.27 -1.55
CA TYR A 51 3.93 15.36 -2.68
C TYR A 51 4.26 14.33 -3.76
N ARG A 52 3.28 14.09 -4.62
CA ARG A 52 3.43 13.32 -5.87
C ARG A 52 3.21 14.24 -7.05
N SER A 53 3.97 14.03 -8.12
CA SER A 53 3.73 14.66 -9.41
C SER A 53 3.06 13.65 -10.34
N ASN A 54 1.92 14.04 -10.90
CA ASN A 54 1.20 13.26 -11.91
C ASN A 54 1.44 13.75 -13.33
N SER A 55 2.24 14.82 -13.48
CA SER A 55 2.44 15.50 -14.75
C SER A 55 3.34 14.73 -15.70
N ASP A 56 2.90 14.55 -16.94
CA ASP A 56 3.75 14.06 -18.04
C ASP A 56 4.77 15.12 -18.53
N LYS A 57 4.57 16.40 -18.15
CA LYS A 57 5.52 17.49 -18.39
C LYS A 57 6.44 17.69 -17.17
N PRO A 58 7.76 17.85 -17.36
CA PRO A 58 8.65 18.25 -16.28
C PRO A 58 8.23 19.59 -15.67
N ILE A 59 8.04 19.61 -14.36
CA ILE A 59 7.68 20.81 -13.60
C ILE A 59 8.96 21.55 -13.23
N LYS A 60 8.97 22.86 -13.49
CA LYS A 60 10.07 23.77 -13.15
C LYS A 60 9.92 24.34 -11.74
N TYR A 61 8.72 24.77 -11.38
CA TYR A 61 8.42 25.30 -10.06
C TYR A 61 7.05 24.84 -9.58
N ILE A 62 6.92 24.68 -8.27
CA ILE A 62 5.62 24.62 -7.59
C ILE A 62 5.60 25.73 -6.55
N GLU A 63 4.67 26.67 -6.71
CA GLU A 63 4.41 27.73 -5.75
C GLU A 63 3.27 27.28 -4.83
N TRP A 64 3.63 26.92 -3.60
CA TRP A 64 2.71 26.48 -2.57
C TRP A 64 2.19 27.66 -1.76
N HIS A 65 0.88 27.85 -1.76
CA HIS A 65 0.23 28.88 -0.94
C HIS A 65 -0.12 28.31 0.44
N LEU A 66 0.67 28.69 1.44
CA LEU A 66 0.58 28.14 2.79
C LEU A 66 -0.04 29.14 3.74
N THR A 67 -0.84 28.66 4.69
CA THR A 67 -1.36 29.46 5.81
C THR A 67 -1.17 28.71 7.12
N ALA A 68 -0.59 29.36 8.13
CA ALA A 68 -0.39 28.79 9.46
C ALA A 68 -1.65 28.90 10.34
N TYR A 69 -1.90 27.87 11.14
CA TYR A 69 -3.06 27.75 12.03
C TYR A 69 -2.66 27.30 13.44
N ASN A 70 -3.45 27.70 14.45
CA ASN A 70 -3.33 27.17 15.81
C ASN A 70 -4.09 25.83 15.96
N ALA A 71 -3.99 25.24 17.15
CA ALA A 71 -4.63 23.96 17.47
C ALA A 71 -6.18 23.99 17.42
N VAL A 72 -6.80 25.17 17.45
CA VAL A 72 -8.27 25.33 17.34
C VAL A 72 -8.73 25.69 15.92
N GLY A 73 -7.80 25.81 14.97
CA GLY A 73 -8.10 26.02 13.56
C GLY A 73 -8.21 27.48 13.11
N ASP A 74 -7.76 28.45 13.91
CA ASP A 74 -7.70 29.86 13.53
C ASP A 74 -6.36 30.21 12.86
N PRO A 75 -6.34 31.08 11.83
CA PRO A 75 -5.09 31.56 11.24
C PRO A 75 -4.22 32.31 12.26
N VAL A 76 -2.94 31.94 12.34
CA VAL A 76 -1.96 32.54 13.26
C VAL A 76 -0.98 33.39 12.47
N LYS A 77 -0.65 34.57 12.96
CA LYS A 77 0.34 35.44 12.32
C LYS A 77 1.74 35.11 12.82
N CYS A 78 2.73 35.18 11.93
CA CYS A 78 4.12 35.25 12.35
C CYS A 78 4.38 36.53 13.15
N ASP A 79 5.00 36.40 14.30
CA ASP A 79 5.28 37.48 15.25
C ASP A 79 6.23 38.52 14.66
N ILE A 80 7.15 38.10 13.79
CA ILE A 80 8.16 38.97 13.18
C ILE A 80 7.67 39.58 11.86
N ARG A 81 6.92 38.81 11.05
CA ARG A 81 6.54 39.20 9.68
C ARG A 81 5.09 39.68 9.56
N ASN A 82 4.31 39.60 10.64
CA ASN A 82 2.90 40.01 10.73
C ASN A 82 2.00 39.44 9.62
N ARG A 83 2.27 38.20 9.19
CA ARG A 83 1.50 37.49 8.15
C ARG A 83 1.26 36.05 8.53
N SER A 84 0.07 35.55 8.22
CA SER A 84 -0.29 34.13 8.38
C SER A 84 0.00 33.31 7.14
N SER A 85 -0.06 33.92 5.97
CA SER A 85 0.13 33.23 4.70
C SER A 85 1.44 33.59 4.03
N ILE A 86 1.99 32.63 3.29
CA ILE A 86 3.17 32.78 2.43
C ILE A 86 2.97 32.05 1.12
N ILE A 87 3.85 32.35 0.17
CA ILE A 87 4.09 31.53 -1.01
C ILE A 87 5.48 30.92 -0.83
N ALA A 88 5.56 29.59 -0.85
CA ALA A 88 6.79 28.83 -0.74
C ALA A 88 7.05 28.12 -2.07
N GLU A 89 8.29 28.20 -2.59
CA GLU A 89 8.61 27.70 -3.93
C GLU A 89 9.45 26.43 -3.86
N THR A 90 8.97 25.35 -4.46
CA THR A 90 9.78 24.18 -4.78
C THR A 90 10.38 24.35 -6.16
N VAL A 91 11.69 24.10 -6.29
CA VAL A 91 12.43 24.19 -7.55
C VAL A 91 12.69 22.79 -8.12
N GLY A 92 12.41 22.62 -9.41
CA GLY A 92 12.63 21.38 -10.16
C GLY A 92 13.99 21.29 -10.86
N PRO A 93 14.15 20.38 -11.85
CA PRO A 93 13.08 19.62 -12.52
C PRO A 93 12.41 18.57 -11.61
N ILE A 94 11.09 18.58 -11.58
CA ILE A 94 10.27 17.55 -10.93
C ILE A 94 9.59 16.73 -12.04
N TYR A 95 9.78 15.41 -11.98
CA TYR A 95 9.23 14.47 -12.95
C TYR A 95 8.03 13.73 -12.38
N LYS A 96 7.27 13.08 -13.26
CA LYS A 96 6.18 12.19 -12.86
C LYS A 96 6.66 11.14 -11.86
N THR A 97 5.91 10.94 -10.80
CA THR A 97 6.12 9.87 -9.84
C THR A 97 5.81 8.53 -10.51
N VAL A 98 6.80 7.65 -10.63
CA VAL A 98 6.66 6.31 -11.19
C VAL A 98 7.33 5.35 -10.22
N LEU A 99 6.58 4.50 -9.53
CA LEU A 99 7.15 3.52 -8.62
C LEU A 99 8.03 2.54 -9.36
N HIS A 100 9.25 2.34 -8.86
CA HIS A 100 10.20 1.35 -9.35
C HIS A 100 11.17 1.00 -8.22
N SER A 101 11.87 -0.14 -8.33
CA SER A 101 13.01 -0.40 -7.47
C SER A 101 14.14 0.59 -7.79
N SER A 102 14.69 1.24 -6.76
CA SER A 102 15.81 2.16 -6.92
C SER A 102 17.17 1.46 -6.77
N SER A 103 17.16 0.22 -6.26
CA SER A 103 18.35 -0.62 -6.11
C SER A 103 18.29 -1.83 -7.04
N THR A 104 19.40 -2.11 -7.71
CA THR A 104 19.64 -3.39 -8.40
C THR A 104 20.18 -4.46 -7.46
N THR A 105 20.69 -4.06 -6.29
CA THR A 105 21.24 -4.97 -5.29
C THR A 105 20.16 -5.28 -4.25
N PRO A 106 19.79 -6.56 -4.07
CA PRO A 106 18.83 -6.92 -3.05
C PRO A 106 19.42 -6.79 -1.64
N TYR A 107 18.55 -6.48 -0.67
CA TYR A 107 18.78 -6.65 0.75
C TYR A 107 18.22 -8.00 1.20
N THR A 108 19.04 -8.80 1.89
CA THR A 108 18.64 -10.10 2.44
C THR A 108 18.71 -10.07 3.96
N LYS A 109 17.57 -10.32 4.62
CA LYS A 109 17.49 -10.46 6.08
C LYS A 109 18.23 -11.73 6.51
N THR A 110 19.02 -11.61 7.58
CA THR A 110 19.80 -12.71 8.16
C THR A 110 19.11 -13.40 9.35
N TYR A 111 17.98 -12.85 9.80
CA TYR A 111 17.29 -13.23 11.05
C TYR A 111 15.89 -13.80 10.82
N CYS A 112 15.52 -14.12 9.58
CA CYS A 112 14.26 -14.76 9.23
C CYS A 112 14.49 -16.14 8.59
N ALA A 113 13.43 -16.96 8.54
CA ALA A 113 13.47 -18.24 7.85
C ALA A 113 13.88 -18.08 6.38
N ASP A 114 14.50 -19.12 5.80
CA ASP A 114 14.95 -19.10 4.39
C ASP A 114 13.80 -18.93 3.40
N ASP A 115 12.61 -19.33 3.80
CA ASP A 115 11.40 -19.22 3.03
C ASP A 115 10.47 -18.10 3.48
N ASP A 116 10.96 -17.11 4.22
CA ASP A 116 10.21 -15.91 4.52
C ASP A 116 9.95 -15.11 3.22
N PRO A 117 8.69 -14.73 2.90
CA PRO A 117 8.35 -14.03 1.67
C PRO A 117 9.00 -12.63 1.56
N PHE A 118 9.47 -12.08 2.68
CA PHE A 118 10.15 -10.79 2.78
C PHE A 118 11.64 -10.93 3.13
N LYS A 119 12.21 -12.14 2.96
CA LYS A 119 13.64 -12.39 3.20
C LYS A 119 14.52 -11.52 2.32
N THR A 120 14.22 -11.48 1.03
CA THR A 120 14.98 -10.75 0.01
C THR A 120 14.12 -9.66 -0.60
N SER A 121 14.65 -8.44 -0.63
CA SER A 121 13.88 -7.26 -1.03
C SER A 121 14.72 -6.21 -1.75
N TYR A 122 14.07 -5.34 -2.51
CA TYR A 122 14.67 -4.23 -3.23
C TYR A 122 14.08 -2.94 -2.70
N TYR A 123 14.96 -2.05 -2.23
CA TYR A 123 14.56 -0.71 -1.80
C TYR A 123 14.07 0.11 -3.01
N THR A 124 12.98 0.85 -2.82
CA THR A 124 12.38 1.68 -3.87
C THR A 124 12.66 3.17 -3.70
N GLY A 125 12.91 3.64 -2.48
CA GLY A 125 12.98 5.08 -2.17
C GLY A 125 11.62 5.78 -2.14
N TYR A 126 10.52 5.04 -2.27
CA TYR A 126 9.16 5.57 -2.18
C TYR A 126 8.56 5.27 -0.81
N TYR A 127 7.52 6.05 -0.52
CA TYR A 127 6.79 6.01 0.73
C TYR A 127 5.28 5.96 0.48
N ILE A 128 4.56 5.48 1.48
CA ILE A 128 3.11 5.55 1.60
C ILE A 128 2.75 5.95 3.03
N ASN A 129 1.69 6.73 3.21
CA ASN A 129 1.28 7.20 4.53
C ASN A 129 0.46 6.16 5.30
N THR A 130 0.37 6.38 6.63
CA THR A 130 -0.63 5.80 7.52
C THR A 130 -1.31 6.87 8.38
N THR A 131 -2.54 6.64 8.84
CA THR A 131 -3.12 7.45 9.91
C THR A 131 -2.76 6.94 11.30
N ASN A 132 -2.20 5.73 11.44
CA ASN A 132 -2.12 5.06 12.73
C ASN A 132 -1.17 5.78 13.71
N PRO A 133 -1.73 6.51 14.71
CA PRO A 133 -0.92 7.36 15.59
C PRO A 133 -0.10 6.54 16.58
N ALA A 134 -0.45 5.26 16.82
CA ALA A 134 0.36 4.36 17.64
C ALA A 134 1.73 4.06 17.01
N LEU A 135 1.87 4.34 15.71
CA LEU A 135 3.07 4.08 14.92
C LEU A 135 3.86 5.38 14.65
N TYR A 136 3.34 6.53 15.11
CA TYR A 136 4.00 7.83 14.99
C TYR A 136 5.28 7.91 15.82
N HIS A 137 6.38 8.28 15.16
CA HIS A 137 7.61 8.68 15.84
C HIS A 137 7.97 10.10 15.40
N LYS A 138 8.10 11.00 16.38
CA LYS A 138 8.50 12.40 16.15
C LYS A 138 9.86 12.43 15.43
N GLY A 139 9.90 12.95 14.21
CA GLY A 139 11.10 12.99 13.36
C GLY A 139 11.21 11.89 12.29
N SER A 140 10.37 10.84 12.35
CA SER A 140 10.33 9.77 11.34
C SER A 140 9.09 9.83 10.45
N GLY A 141 8.11 10.68 10.79
CA GLY A 141 6.82 10.80 10.08
C GLY A 141 5.88 9.61 10.32
N LEU A 142 4.74 9.63 9.61
CA LEU A 142 3.76 8.52 9.52
C LEU A 142 3.85 7.84 8.14
N ASN A 143 5.04 7.81 7.55
CA ASN A 143 5.28 7.31 6.21
C ASN A 143 6.11 6.03 6.24
N TYR A 144 5.58 4.97 5.64
CA TYR A 144 6.24 3.68 5.53
C TYR A 144 7.08 3.60 4.27
N ALA A 145 8.27 3.04 4.41
CA ALA A 145 9.12 2.75 3.27
C ALA A 145 8.51 1.62 2.46
N ILE A 146 8.51 1.79 1.14
CA ILE A 146 8.07 0.78 0.20
C ILE A 146 9.28 -0.03 -0.25
N SER A 147 9.15 -1.35 -0.17
CA SER A 147 10.09 -2.31 -0.73
C SER A 147 9.39 -3.17 -1.77
N MET A 148 10.18 -3.83 -2.60
CA MET A 148 9.70 -4.79 -3.60
C MET A 148 10.32 -6.15 -3.32
N ASP A 149 9.53 -7.22 -3.35
CA ASP A 149 10.08 -8.57 -3.21
C ASP A 149 10.77 -9.05 -4.51
N SER A 150 11.25 -10.30 -4.52
CA SER A 150 11.88 -10.92 -5.69
C SER A 150 10.94 -11.17 -6.87
N PHE A 151 9.62 -11.06 -6.65
CA PHE A 151 8.60 -11.28 -7.68
C PHE A 151 8.00 -9.99 -8.21
N GLY A 152 8.48 -8.83 -7.76
CA GLY A 152 7.97 -7.52 -8.18
C GLY A 152 6.76 -7.02 -7.38
N ASN A 153 6.42 -7.68 -6.28
CA ASN A 153 5.31 -7.25 -5.43
C ASN A 153 5.79 -6.13 -4.48
N TYR A 154 5.09 -4.99 -4.50
CA TYR A 154 5.37 -3.89 -3.58
C TYR A 154 4.70 -4.08 -2.24
N TYR A 155 5.42 -3.78 -1.17
CA TYR A 155 4.93 -3.84 0.20
C TYR A 155 5.46 -2.68 1.05
N ALA A 156 4.66 -2.24 2.00
CA ALA A 156 5.06 -1.31 3.04
C ALA A 156 5.65 -2.07 4.24
N SER A 157 6.67 -1.48 4.86
CA SER A 157 7.29 -1.96 6.10
C SER A 157 7.83 -0.79 6.90
N GLY A 158 7.98 -0.97 8.21
CA GLY A 158 8.54 0.07 9.07
C GLY A 158 8.49 -0.31 10.55
N THR A 159 8.95 0.60 11.41
CA THR A 159 8.85 0.43 12.86
C THR A 159 7.39 0.22 13.25
N ASN A 160 7.10 -0.92 13.88
CA ASN A 160 5.75 -1.33 14.30
C ASN A 160 4.74 -1.58 13.16
N LEU A 161 5.20 -1.72 11.91
CA LEU A 161 4.39 -2.20 10.80
C LEU A 161 4.96 -3.53 10.29
N ASP A 162 4.20 -4.60 10.51
CA ASP A 162 4.43 -5.89 9.86
C ASP A 162 4.22 -5.76 8.34
N GLU A 163 5.01 -6.50 7.57
CA GLU A 163 5.06 -6.37 6.12
C GLU A 163 3.68 -6.56 5.47
N THR A 164 3.26 -5.51 4.76
CA THR A 164 1.92 -5.40 4.19
C THR A 164 2.03 -5.11 2.70
N PHE A 165 1.62 -6.06 1.87
CA PHE A 165 1.57 -5.89 0.43
C PHE A 165 0.58 -4.80 0.02
N LEU A 166 0.99 -3.94 -0.91
CA LEU A 166 0.16 -2.84 -1.40
C LEU A 166 -0.88 -3.33 -2.41
N SER A 167 -2.04 -2.67 -2.43
CA SER A 167 -3.05 -2.85 -3.46
C SER A 167 -2.60 -2.22 -4.78
N ALA A 168 -3.19 -2.64 -5.90
CA ALA A 168 -2.93 -2.03 -7.21
C ALA A 168 -3.30 -0.53 -7.23
N ASP A 169 -4.34 -0.17 -6.48
CA ASP A 169 -4.80 1.20 -6.35
C ASP A 169 -3.79 2.06 -5.56
N GLU A 170 -3.28 1.55 -4.43
CA GLU A 170 -2.23 2.22 -3.65
C GLU A 170 -0.96 2.42 -4.46
N ILE A 171 -0.49 1.39 -5.19
CA ILE A 171 0.67 1.47 -6.07
C ILE A 171 0.51 2.61 -7.09
N ALA A 172 -0.69 2.76 -7.65
CA ALA A 172 -0.97 3.78 -8.67
C ALA A 172 -1.23 5.18 -8.09
N ASN A 173 -1.70 5.29 -6.85
CA ASN A 173 -2.31 6.52 -6.33
C ASN A 173 -1.73 7.05 -5.01
N ALA A 174 -1.24 6.16 -4.14
CA ALA A 174 -0.88 6.50 -2.77
C ALA A 174 0.63 6.71 -2.57
N VAL A 175 1.45 6.25 -3.53
CA VAL A 175 2.91 6.31 -3.42
C VAL A 175 3.49 7.67 -3.78
N TYR A 176 4.55 8.06 -3.08
CA TYR A 176 5.29 9.31 -3.32
C TYR A 176 6.72 9.22 -2.81
N LYS A 177 7.56 10.18 -3.20
CA LYS A 177 8.96 10.29 -2.73
C LYS A 177 9.42 11.73 -2.59
N ASP A 178 8.83 12.63 -3.36
CA ASP A 178 9.30 14.01 -3.46
C ASP A 178 8.80 14.78 -2.23
N TYR A 179 9.67 15.64 -1.70
CA TYR A 179 9.33 16.50 -0.58
C TYR A 179 9.97 17.88 -0.73
N SER A 180 9.47 18.85 0.01
CA SER A 180 10.03 20.19 0.11
C SER A 180 10.01 20.65 1.54
N TYR A 181 11.14 21.19 1.97
CA TYR A 181 11.37 21.73 3.30
C TYR A 181 11.62 23.23 3.17
N PHE A 182 10.85 24.04 3.87
CA PHE A 182 10.93 25.50 3.78
C PHE A 182 11.39 26.10 5.11
N GLU A 183 12.64 26.55 5.15
CA GLU A 183 13.24 27.05 6.38
C GLU A 183 12.53 28.28 6.95
N ILE A 184 12.02 28.13 8.18
CA ILE A 184 11.58 29.20 9.07
C ILE A 184 10.64 30.19 8.37
N CYS A 185 9.53 29.66 7.88
CA CYS A 185 8.46 30.39 7.22
C CYS A 185 7.75 31.38 8.17
N TRP A 186 7.55 30.97 9.42
CA TRP A 186 6.92 31.76 10.47
C TRP A 186 7.72 31.70 11.78
N TYR A 187 7.45 32.65 12.67
CA TYR A 187 7.89 32.66 14.06
C TYR A 187 6.65 32.82 14.93
N ASN A 188 6.19 31.76 15.58
CA ASN A 188 5.09 31.79 16.55
C ASN A 188 4.93 30.41 17.21
N PHE A 189 4.97 30.34 18.55
CA PHE A 189 4.88 29.09 19.31
C PHE A 189 3.49 28.44 19.34
N THR A 190 2.45 29.16 18.93
CA THR A 190 1.05 28.68 18.93
C THR A 190 0.65 28.02 17.62
N ILE A 191 1.50 28.06 16.60
CA ILE A 191 1.27 27.34 15.34
C ILE A 191 1.29 25.84 15.64
N ALA A 192 0.19 25.18 15.29
CA ALA A 192 0.01 23.74 15.47
C ALA A 192 -0.25 23.01 14.15
N ASP A 193 -0.54 23.75 13.07
CA ASP A 193 -0.80 23.20 11.74
C ASP A 193 -0.50 24.26 10.66
N PHE A 194 -0.34 23.82 9.41
CA PHE A 194 -0.41 24.70 8.26
C PHE A 194 -1.18 24.02 7.13
N ARG A 195 -1.88 24.82 6.32
CA ARG A 195 -2.67 24.31 5.20
C ARG A 195 -2.14 24.82 3.88
N VAL A 196 -2.14 23.94 2.89
CA VAL A 196 -1.88 24.25 1.48
C VAL A 196 -3.21 24.59 0.83
N THR A 197 -3.40 25.85 0.47
CA THR A 197 -4.67 26.33 -0.12
C THR A 197 -4.67 26.22 -1.64
N LYS A 198 -3.48 26.24 -2.26
CA LYS A 198 -3.28 26.24 -3.69
C LYS A 198 -1.83 25.85 -4.02
N ALA A 199 -1.65 25.18 -5.15
CA ALA A 199 -0.36 24.97 -5.80
C ALA A 199 -0.41 25.56 -7.20
N GLU A 200 0.41 26.57 -7.49
CA GLU A 200 0.64 27.01 -8.87
C GLU A 200 1.83 26.24 -9.44
N VAL A 201 1.63 25.54 -10.54
CA VAL A 201 2.62 24.68 -11.17
C VAL A 201 3.10 25.35 -12.46
N ILE A 202 4.40 25.57 -12.54
CA ILE A 202 5.05 26.17 -13.71
C ILE A 202 5.91 25.09 -14.35
N PHE A 203 5.64 24.77 -15.61
CA PHE A 203 6.37 23.73 -16.35
C PHE A 203 7.65 24.27 -16.97
N MET A 204 8.56 23.37 -17.35
CA MET A 204 9.82 23.73 -18.02
C MET A 204 9.61 24.44 -19.37
N ASP A 205 8.48 24.21 -20.04
CA ASP A 205 8.08 24.90 -21.28
C ASP A 205 7.47 26.30 -21.03
N GLY A 206 7.38 26.74 -19.77
CA GLY A 206 6.80 28.01 -19.36
C GLY A 206 5.28 28.02 -19.21
N SER A 207 4.58 26.94 -19.59
CA SER A 207 3.14 26.81 -19.34
C SER A 207 2.84 26.70 -17.84
N LYS A 208 1.63 27.08 -17.44
CA LYS A 208 1.22 27.10 -16.03
C LYS A 208 -0.12 26.40 -15.83
N THR A 209 -0.30 25.80 -14.67
CA THR A 209 -1.60 25.31 -14.20
C THR A 209 -1.72 25.53 -12.69
N VAL A 210 -2.94 25.43 -12.18
CA VAL A 210 -3.24 25.69 -10.77
C VAL A 210 -4.09 24.56 -10.22
N VAL A 211 -3.69 24.02 -9.07
CA VAL A 211 -4.51 23.11 -8.26
C VAL A 211 -4.95 23.87 -7.02
N SER A 212 -6.25 23.89 -6.70
CA SER A 212 -6.82 24.78 -5.66
C SER A 212 -7.70 24.04 -4.65
N GLY A 213 -7.77 24.59 -3.44
CA GLY A 213 -8.64 24.10 -2.36
C GLY A 213 -8.31 22.65 -1.99
N ASN A 214 -9.35 21.88 -1.69
CA ASN A 214 -9.19 20.50 -1.24
C ASN A 214 -8.57 19.58 -2.30
N SER A 215 -8.66 19.94 -3.59
CA SER A 215 -8.07 19.14 -4.68
C SER A 215 -6.54 19.11 -4.68
N VAL A 216 -5.90 19.99 -3.90
CA VAL A 216 -4.44 19.95 -3.71
C VAL A 216 -4.03 18.73 -2.88
N TYR A 217 -4.89 18.29 -1.96
CA TYR A 217 -4.62 17.12 -1.14
C TYR A 217 -5.08 15.87 -1.87
N SER A 218 -4.22 14.86 -1.88
CA SER A 218 -4.57 13.55 -2.41
C SER A 218 -5.72 12.94 -1.59
N PRO A 219 -6.61 12.16 -2.22
CA PRO A 219 -7.51 11.26 -1.48
C PRO A 219 -6.77 10.31 -0.52
N TYR A 220 -5.48 10.07 -0.74
CA TYR A 220 -4.62 9.25 0.11
C TYR A 220 -3.79 10.07 1.11
N PHE A 221 -4.11 11.36 1.28
CA PHE A 221 -3.53 12.18 2.34
C PHE A 221 -3.97 11.63 3.69
N LYS A 222 -3.02 11.11 4.49
CA LYS A 222 -3.32 10.34 5.70
C LYS A 222 -4.23 9.14 5.38
N HIS A 223 -3.82 8.30 4.43
CA HIS A 223 -4.49 7.02 4.10
C HIS A 223 -4.12 5.94 5.11
N ASP A 224 -4.95 4.92 5.29
CA ASP A 224 -4.57 3.67 5.95
C ASP A 224 -4.43 2.56 4.92
N LEU A 225 -3.43 1.69 5.08
CA LEU A 225 -3.20 0.61 4.13
C LEU A 225 -4.46 -0.23 3.90
N ASP A 226 -4.76 -0.49 2.62
CA ASP A 226 -5.94 -1.25 2.20
C ASP A 226 -5.90 -2.68 2.75
N ASN A 227 -4.70 -3.27 2.71
CA ASN A 227 -4.44 -4.63 3.13
C ASN A 227 -3.98 -4.70 4.59
N LYS A 228 -4.23 -5.85 5.23
CA LYS A 228 -3.65 -6.19 6.52
C LYS A 228 -2.24 -6.79 6.34
N PRO A 229 -1.41 -6.87 7.40
CA PRO A 229 -0.14 -7.58 7.31
C PRO A 229 -0.27 -8.97 6.71
N PHE A 230 0.65 -9.32 5.81
CA PHE A 230 0.53 -10.53 5.00
C PHE A 230 0.44 -11.78 5.88
N THR A 231 1.30 -11.86 6.89
CA THR A 231 1.29 -12.96 7.88
C THR A 231 -0.05 -13.07 8.60
N THR A 232 -0.68 -11.95 8.97
CA THR A 232 -2.02 -11.96 9.59
C THR A 232 -3.06 -12.55 8.64
N GLN A 233 -3.02 -12.18 7.36
CA GLN A 233 -3.95 -12.72 6.36
C GLN A 233 -3.76 -14.22 6.14
N VAL A 234 -2.52 -14.68 5.95
CA VAL A 234 -2.22 -16.11 5.73
C VAL A 234 -2.59 -16.95 6.95
N ASN A 235 -2.33 -16.45 8.17
CA ASN A 235 -2.63 -17.17 9.41
C ASN A 235 -4.13 -17.49 9.58
N GLN A 236 -5.03 -16.68 9.03
CA GLN A 236 -6.48 -16.96 9.04
C GLN A 236 -6.83 -18.25 8.30
N TYR A 237 -5.99 -18.68 7.36
CA TYR A 237 -6.20 -19.88 6.55
C TYR A 237 -5.24 -21.01 6.90
N SER A 238 -4.45 -20.88 7.96
CA SER A 238 -3.39 -21.84 8.31
C SER A 238 -3.86 -23.29 8.52
N ASP A 239 -5.15 -23.49 8.83
CA ASP A 239 -5.76 -24.82 8.95
C ASP A 239 -6.01 -25.52 7.61
N VAL A 240 -6.11 -24.77 6.52
CA VAL A 240 -6.45 -25.28 5.18
C VAL A 240 -5.44 -24.88 4.09
N TYR A 241 -4.46 -24.05 4.42
CA TYR A 241 -3.49 -23.51 3.48
C TYR A 241 -2.07 -23.52 4.05
N ASN A 242 -1.17 -24.14 3.30
CA ASN A 242 0.27 -23.99 3.43
C ASN A 242 0.83 -23.84 2.01
N TYR A 243 1.63 -22.80 1.75
CA TYR A 243 2.05 -22.51 0.37
C TYR A 243 2.86 -23.67 -0.26
N LYS A 244 3.65 -24.43 0.51
CA LYS A 244 4.42 -25.57 0.01
C LYS A 244 3.49 -26.72 -0.36
N ASP A 245 2.54 -27.05 0.52
CA ASP A 245 1.54 -28.08 0.26
C ASP A 245 0.68 -27.70 -0.93
N TYR A 246 0.22 -26.45 -1.00
CA TYR A 246 -0.57 -25.95 -2.09
C TYR A 246 0.18 -26.08 -3.42
N LEU A 247 1.45 -25.69 -3.47
CA LEU A 247 2.28 -25.84 -4.65
C LEU A 247 2.52 -27.31 -5.03
N ASN A 248 2.71 -28.19 -4.04
CA ASN A 248 2.91 -29.63 -4.23
C ASN A 248 1.65 -30.33 -4.78
N TYR A 249 0.47 -30.01 -4.25
CA TYR A 249 -0.80 -30.62 -4.68
C TYR A 249 -1.34 -30.02 -5.99
N ASN A 250 -0.84 -28.85 -6.39
CA ASN A 250 -1.31 -28.11 -7.57
C ASN A 250 -0.13 -27.80 -8.51
N PRO A 251 0.45 -28.83 -9.15
CA PRO A 251 1.68 -28.69 -9.92
C PRO A 251 1.54 -27.79 -11.16
N ASP A 252 0.32 -27.52 -11.61
CA ASP A 252 0.03 -26.55 -12.67
C ASP A 252 0.40 -25.10 -12.28
N LEU A 253 0.49 -24.80 -10.98
CA LEU A 253 0.89 -23.48 -10.49
C LEU A 253 2.42 -23.28 -10.51
N ASN A 254 3.22 -24.36 -10.49
CA ASN A 254 4.69 -24.28 -10.50
C ASN A 254 5.22 -23.53 -11.72
N GLU A 255 4.65 -23.78 -12.90
CA GLU A 255 5.12 -23.20 -14.15
C GLU A 255 4.81 -21.69 -14.26
N VAL A 256 3.91 -21.18 -13.42
CA VAL A 256 3.32 -19.84 -13.59
C VAL A 256 3.57 -18.92 -12.40
N LEU A 257 3.41 -19.44 -11.18
CA LEU A 257 3.51 -18.65 -9.95
C LEU A 257 4.79 -18.96 -9.18
N ASP A 258 5.45 -20.10 -9.46
CA ASP A 258 6.62 -20.58 -8.73
C ASP A 258 6.35 -20.55 -7.20
N ASN A 259 7.33 -20.17 -6.40
CA ASN A 259 7.21 -19.96 -4.96
C ASN A 259 6.78 -18.52 -4.57
N ASN A 260 6.12 -17.77 -5.46
CA ASN A 260 5.54 -16.46 -5.14
C ASN A 260 4.38 -16.61 -4.14
N GLN A 261 4.69 -16.53 -2.85
CA GLN A 261 3.73 -16.78 -1.78
C GLN A 261 2.53 -15.84 -1.80
N ARG A 262 2.71 -14.57 -2.21
CA ARG A 262 1.59 -13.62 -2.38
C ARG A 262 0.63 -14.14 -3.44
N ALA A 263 1.14 -14.45 -4.64
CA ALA A 263 0.31 -14.87 -5.76
C ALA A 263 -0.35 -16.25 -5.50
N LEU A 264 0.35 -17.17 -4.84
CA LEU A 264 -0.21 -18.46 -4.42
C LEU A 264 -1.37 -18.29 -3.44
N PHE A 265 -1.21 -17.40 -2.45
CA PHE A 265 -2.26 -17.12 -1.48
C PHE A 265 -3.46 -16.43 -2.13
N GLU A 266 -3.23 -15.40 -2.96
CA GLU A 266 -4.28 -14.72 -3.73
C GLU A 266 -5.04 -15.70 -4.65
N HIS A 267 -4.33 -16.63 -5.29
CA HIS A 267 -4.95 -17.69 -6.09
C HIS A 267 -5.82 -18.60 -5.22
N PHE A 268 -5.30 -19.06 -4.07
CA PHE A 268 -6.03 -19.98 -3.19
C PHE A 268 -7.37 -19.38 -2.75
N ILE A 269 -7.35 -18.13 -2.27
CA ILE A 269 -8.57 -17.47 -1.76
C ILE A 269 -9.55 -17.07 -2.87
N SER A 270 -9.05 -16.72 -4.06
CA SER A 270 -9.89 -16.22 -5.15
C SER A 270 -10.49 -17.34 -6.00
N PHE A 271 -9.72 -18.43 -6.20
CA PHE A 271 -10.03 -19.53 -7.11
C PHE A 271 -9.89 -20.90 -6.45
N GLY A 272 -8.80 -21.15 -5.72
CA GLY A 272 -8.46 -22.48 -5.21
C GLY A 272 -9.57 -23.11 -4.37
N MET A 273 -10.14 -22.37 -3.41
CA MET A 273 -11.26 -22.86 -2.60
C MET A 273 -12.52 -23.15 -3.43
N LYS A 274 -12.84 -22.32 -4.43
CA LYS A 274 -14.00 -22.54 -5.32
C LYS A 274 -13.80 -23.77 -6.20
N GLU A 275 -12.58 -23.97 -6.69
CA GLU A 275 -12.18 -25.13 -7.50
C GLU A 275 -12.06 -26.42 -6.67
N GLY A 276 -12.03 -26.32 -5.34
CA GLY A 276 -11.84 -27.46 -4.45
C GLY A 276 -10.40 -27.95 -4.38
N ARG A 277 -9.42 -27.08 -4.67
CA ARG A 277 -7.99 -27.43 -4.62
C ARG A 277 -7.54 -27.70 -3.20
N GLN A 278 -6.71 -28.73 -3.03
CA GLN A 278 -6.11 -29.04 -1.74
C GLN A 278 -5.02 -28.02 -1.41
N GLY A 279 -5.24 -27.22 -0.36
CA GLY A 279 -4.35 -26.15 0.13
C GLY A 279 -3.34 -26.60 1.18
N SER A 280 -3.62 -27.69 1.87
CA SER A 280 -2.84 -28.18 3.00
C SER A 280 -2.94 -29.71 3.07
N SER A 281 -1.93 -30.34 3.64
CA SER A 281 -1.96 -31.75 4.02
C SER A 281 -2.98 -32.05 5.12
N GLU A 282 -3.38 -31.04 5.90
CA GLU A 282 -4.33 -31.15 7.02
C GLU A 282 -5.81 -31.03 6.61
N PHE A 283 -6.09 -30.68 5.35
CA PHE A 283 -7.46 -30.53 4.85
C PHE A 283 -7.59 -30.97 3.39
N ASN A 284 -8.36 -32.02 3.16
CA ASN A 284 -8.81 -32.48 1.85
C ASN A 284 -10.34 -32.33 1.74
N LEU A 285 -10.80 -31.55 0.76
CA LEU A 285 -12.22 -31.23 0.60
C LEU A 285 -13.09 -32.47 0.39
N ASP A 286 -12.63 -33.42 -0.44
CA ASP A 286 -13.40 -34.62 -0.75
C ASP A 286 -13.55 -35.53 0.48
N ALA A 287 -12.46 -35.70 1.24
CA ALA A 287 -12.48 -36.42 2.52
C ALA A 287 -13.40 -35.70 3.52
N TYR A 288 -13.33 -34.38 3.59
CA TYR A 288 -14.18 -33.60 4.48
C TYR A 288 -15.67 -33.72 4.13
N LYS A 289 -16.03 -33.68 2.84
CA LYS A 289 -17.41 -33.94 2.39
C LYS A 289 -17.86 -35.36 2.72
N ALA A 290 -17.02 -36.36 2.44
CA ALA A 290 -17.34 -37.76 2.68
C ALA A 290 -17.59 -38.07 4.17
N ASN A 291 -16.85 -37.42 5.06
CA ASN A 291 -16.95 -37.64 6.50
C ASN A 291 -18.06 -36.81 7.17
N ASN A 292 -18.65 -35.82 6.49
CA ASN A 292 -19.57 -34.85 7.08
C ASN A 292 -20.85 -34.66 6.24
N PRO A 293 -21.74 -35.68 6.22
CA PRO A 293 -22.95 -35.66 5.39
C PRO A 293 -23.96 -34.56 5.79
N ASP A 294 -23.91 -34.08 7.03
CA ASP A 294 -24.68 -32.93 7.50
C ASP A 294 -24.26 -31.64 6.78
N LEU A 295 -22.96 -31.44 6.58
CA LEU A 295 -22.43 -30.31 5.82
C LEU A 295 -22.75 -30.45 4.33
N VAL A 296 -22.74 -31.67 3.79
CA VAL A 296 -23.20 -31.93 2.42
C VAL A 296 -24.65 -31.52 2.22
N ALA A 297 -25.53 -31.85 3.18
CA ALA A 297 -26.93 -31.44 3.15
C ALA A 297 -27.09 -29.90 3.28
N ALA A 298 -26.22 -29.23 4.04
CA ALA A 298 -26.30 -27.80 4.30
C ALA A 298 -25.67 -26.91 3.21
N PHE A 299 -24.52 -27.32 2.68
CA PHE A 299 -23.70 -26.49 1.78
C PHE A 299 -23.78 -26.92 0.31
N GLY A 300 -24.13 -28.18 0.04
CA GLY A 300 -24.17 -28.71 -1.32
C GLY A 300 -22.82 -28.56 -2.04
N ASP A 301 -22.85 -27.93 -3.21
CA ASP A 301 -21.68 -27.75 -4.09
C ASP A 301 -20.86 -26.48 -3.79
N ASP A 302 -21.22 -25.72 -2.74
CA ASP A 302 -20.50 -24.52 -2.33
C ASP A 302 -19.20 -24.91 -1.61
N ASN A 303 -18.17 -25.19 -2.38
CA ASN A 303 -16.88 -25.65 -1.87
C ASN A 303 -16.29 -24.69 -0.82
N VAL A 304 -16.43 -23.37 -1.02
CA VAL A 304 -15.87 -22.35 -0.14
C VAL A 304 -16.38 -22.51 1.30
N LYS A 305 -17.68 -22.80 1.47
CA LYS A 305 -18.27 -23.00 2.81
C LYS A 305 -17.64 -24.14 3.61
N TYR A 306 -17.13 -25.17 2.96
CA TYR A 306 -16.45 -26.28 3.66
C TYR A 306 -15.11 -25.84 4.23
N TYR A 307 -14.33 -25.04 3.47
CA TYR A 307 -13.08 -24.45 3.97
C TYR A 307 -13.38 -23.49 5.12
N GLU A 308 -14.33 -22.56 4.94
CA GLU A 308 -14.75 -21.61 5.98
C GLU A 308 -15.25 -22.32 7.25
N HIS A 309 -16.02 -23.40 7.10
CA HIS A 309 -16.50 -24.20 8.23
C HIS A 309 -15.33 -24.85 8.97
N TYR A 310 -14.39 -25.48 8.27
CA TYR A 310 -13.26 -26.14 8.93
C TYR A 310 -12.38 -25.15 9.70
N ILE A 311 -12.09 -23.98 9.11
CA ILE A 311 -11.34 -22.88 9.74
C ILE A 311 -12.06 -22.37 10.99
N SER A 312 -13.37 -22.14 10.91
CA SER A 312 -14.12 -21.46 11.98
C SER A 312 -14.54 -22.37 13.14
N SER A 313 -14.78 -23.66 12.88
CA SER A 313 -15.39 -24.56 13.86
C SER A 313 -15.01 -26.03 13.65
N GLY A 314 -14.96 -26.50 12.41
CA GLY A 314 -14.83 -27.92 12.11
C GLY A 314 -13.59 -28.58 12.70
N LYS A 315 -12.45 -27.88 12.71
CA LYS A 315 -11.23 -28.39 13.36
C LYS A 315 -11.39 -28.51 14.87
N ALA A 316 -11.98 -27.51 15.52
CA ALA A 316 -12.24 -27.51 16.97
C ALA A 316 -13.27 -28.58 17.38
N GLU A 317 -14.22 -28.89 16.50
CA GLU A 317 -15.18 -30.00 16.67
C GLU A 317 -14.54 -31.39 16.52
N GLY A 318 -13.29 -31.48 16.06
CA GLY A 318 -12.62 -32.76 15.79
C GLY A 318 -13.13 -33.46 14.54
N ARG A 319 -13.69 -32.72 13.58
CA ARG A 319 -14.19 -33.26 12.31
C ARG A 319 -13.03 -33.81 11.48
N LYS A 320 -13.19 -35.02 10.93
CA LYS A 320 -12.14 -35.65 10.10
C LYS A 320 -12.05 -34.98 8.73
N ALA A 321 -10.87 -34.45 8.41
CA ALA A 321 -10.61 -33.69 7.19
C ALA A 321 -9.53 -34.30 6.27
N THR A 322 -9.09 -35.52 6.56
CA THR A 322 -8.08 -36.26 5.78
C THR A 322 -8.48 -37.71 5.54
#